data_AF-A0A7V2EEM6-F1
#
_entry.id   AF-A0A7V2EEM6-F1
#
_cell.length_a   1.000
_cell.length_b   1.000
_cell.length_c   1.000
_cell.angle_alpha   90.00
_cell.angle_beta   90.00
_cell.angle_gamma   90.00
#
_symmetry.space_group_name_H-M   'P 1'
#
loop_
_entity.id
_entity.type
_entity.pdbx_description
1 polymer ?
#
loop_
_entity_poly.entity_id
_entity_poly.type
_entity_poly.pdbx_seq_one_letter_code
_entity_poly.pdbx_strand_id
1 'polypeptide(L)'
;MVRESWKFRPGTYGFHSYPRPAVTLKHLEGFVGPAAFHRAMRRFFREWQFRHPSSEDFIKSFQESVGQDLSWFFSQAFYFPAALDYGVRSVDCKKLGKQTGYVFGNGEPTLAPAEKEEKGSEDKAPYRSRVVLERLGEFVHPVEVELVFADGSRQRHRWDGREKWTVIEVVTPSELVSAEVDPDHIMALDCNRLNNSKRVEALWTPVAKAVVHFMFWVQNVLSLAGLLG
;
A
#
# COMPACT_ATOMS: atom_id res chain seq x y z
N MET A 1 19.45 6.69 10.21
CA MET A 1 19.64 7.60 11.34
C MET A 1 20.77 8.54 11.02
N VAL A 2 20.53 9.85 10.99
CA VAL A 2 21.57 10.86 10.77
C VAL A 2 22.57 10.80 11.91
N ARG A 3 23.84 10.64 11.57
CA ARG A 3 24.96 10.59 12.50
C ARG A 3 26.26 10.85 11.77
N GLU A 4 27.27 11.24 12.53
CA GLU A 4 28.65 11.36 12.07
C GLU A 4 29.15 10.02 11.51
N SER A 5 29.94 10.08 10.45
CA SER A 5 30.39 8.90 9.70
C SER A 5 31.18 7.91 10.55
N TRP A 6 31.99 8.40 11.49
CA TRP A 6 32.79 7.57 12.40
C TRP A 6 31.99 6.92 13.54
N LYS A 7 30.71 7.31 13.73
CA LYS A 7 29.80 6.69 14.71
C LYS A 7 28.96 5.55 14.11
N PHE A 8 29.15 5.21 12.84
CA PHE A 8 28.52 4.01 12.27
C PHE A 8 29.18 2.75 12.80
N ARG A 9 28.36 1.69 12.94
CA ARG A 9 28.86 0.35 13.17
C ARG A 9 29.76 -0.05 11.98
N PRO A 10 30.89 -0.74 12.20
CA PRO A 10 31.73 -1.23 11.10
C PRO A 10 30.90 -1.96 10.03
N GLY A 11 31.10 -1.59 8.77
CA GLY A 11 30.39 -2.18 7.62
C GLY A 11 29.00 -1.61 7.30
N THR A 12 28.41 -0.75 8.15
CA THR A 12 27.04 -0.24 7.90
C THR A 12 26.99 1.12 7.22
N TYR A 13 28.12 1.85 7.14
CA TYR A 13 28.22 3.16 6.49
C TYR A 13 27.65 3.15 5.07
N GLY A 14 28.08 2.18 4.23
CA GLY A 14 27.63 2.08 2.85
C GLY A 14 26.11 2.02 2.72
N PHE A 15 25.44 1.19 3.53
CA PHE A 15 23.99 1.05 3.51
C PHE A 15 23.27 2.32 3.99
N HIS A 16 23.77 2.95 5.05
CA HIS A 16 23.12 4.12 5.64
C HIS A 16 23.38 5.43 4.87
N SER A 17 24.46 5.50 4.09
CA SER A 17 24.86 6.69 3.34
C SER A 17 24.42 6.66 1.87
N TYR A 18 24.23 5.48 1.25
CA TYR A 18 23.85 5.41 -0.17
C TYR A 18 22.46 4.79 -0.42
N PRO A 19 22.20 3.47 -0.19
CA PRO A 19 20.90 2.88 -0.48
C PRO A 19 19.74 3.52 0.28
N ARG A 20 19.89 3.72 1.60
CA ARG A 20 18.78 4.22 2.41
C ARG A 20 18.36 5.63 1.96
N PRO A 21 19.25 6.64 1.86
CA PRO A 21 18.87 7.96 1.36
C PRO A 21 18.30 7.92 -0.07
N ALA A 22 18.85 7.09 -0.95
CA ALA A 22 18.36 6.96 -2.33
C ALA A 22 16.90 6.49 -2.37
N VAL A 23 16.56 5.43 -1.61
CA VAL A 23 15.18 4.93 -1.52
C VAL A 23 14.26 5.93 -0.82
N THR A 24 14.73 6.61 0.23
CA THR A 24 13.97 7.69 0.88
C THR A 24 13.62 8.81 -0.09
N LEU A 25 14.59 9.27 -0.89
CA LEU A 25 14.36 10.31 -1.90
C LEU A 25 13.42 9.83 -3.02
N LYS A 26 13.53 8.55 -3.41
CA LYS A 26 12.61 7.97 -4.40
C LYS A 26 11.16 7.92 -3.89
N HIS A 27 10.98 7.53 -2.64
CA HIS A 27 9.67 7.57 -1.98
C HIS A 27 9.16 9.01 -1.92
N LEU A 28 10.01 9.96 -1.51
CA LEU A 28 9.65 11.37 -1.42
C LEU A 28 9.23 11.94 -2.79
N GLU A 29 9.94 11.59 -3.86
CA GLU A 29 9.57 11.96 -5.25
C GLU A 29 8.17 11.44 -5.62
N GLY A 30 7.86 10.18 -5.28
CA GLY A 30 6.53 9.61 -5.50
C GLY A 30 5.45 10.36 -4.73
N PHE A 31 5.74 10.73 -3.48
CA PHE A 31 4.79 11.43 -2.59
C PHE A 31 4.51 12.88 -3.00
N VAL A 32 5.55 13.69 -3.23
CA VAL A 32 5.36 15.12 -3.60
C VAL A 32 5.12 15.34 -5.10
N GLY A 33 5.37 14.30 -5.90
CA GLY A 33 5.30 14.33 -7.36
C GLY A 33 6.63 14.74 -8.03
N PRO A 34 6.98 14.16 -9.20
CA PRO A 34 8.27 14.40 -9.86
C PRO A 34 8.56 15.87 -10.18
N ALA A 35 7.55 16.64 -10.59
CA ALA A 35 7.73 18.04 -10.94
C ALA A 35 8.13 18.91 -9.73
N ALA A 36 7.48 18.69 -8.58
CA ALA A 36 7.80 19.39 -7.34
C ALA A 36 9.17 18.97 -6.81
N PHE A 37 9.45 17.67 -6.82
CA PHE A 37 10.74 17.12 -6.42
C PHE A 37 11.89 17.70 -7.24
N HIS A 38 11.82 17.64 -8.58
CA HIS A 38 12.88 18.18 -9.44
C HIS A 38 13.04 19.70 -9.33
N ARG A 39 11.96 20.44 -9.07
CA ARG A 39 12.05 21.88 -8.77
C ARG A 39 12.81 22.12 -7.46
N ALA A 40 12.50 21.38 -6.42
CA ALA A 40 13.15 21.48 -5.11
C ALA A 40 14.64 21.12 -5.20
N MET A 41 14.99 20.01 -5.86
CA MET A 41 16.38 19.60 -6.06
C MET A 41 17.20 20.66 -6.83
N ARG A 42 16.62 21.25 -7.89
CA ARG A 42 17.27 22.34 -8.64
C ARG A 42 17.44 23.61 -7.80
N ARG A 43 16.48 23.93 -6.95
CA ARG A 43 16.59 25.07 -6.04
C ARG A 43 17.72 24.83 -5.03
N PHE A 44 17.70 23.71 -4.33
CA PHE A 44 18.74 23.34 -3.37
C PHE A 44 20.14 23.42 -3.98
N PHE A 45 20.33 22.81 -5.16
CA PHE A 45 21.61 22.88 -5.87
C PHE A 45 22.05 24.32 -6.14
N ARG A 46 21.16 25.18 -6.64
CA ARG A 46 21.50 26.58 -6.95
C ARG A 46 21.81 27.41 -5.70
N GLU A 47 21.15 27.15 -4.58
CA GLU A 47 21.38 27.86 -3.32
C GLU A 47 22.71 27.48 -2.67
N TRP A 48 23.08 26.20 -2.79
CA TRP A 48 24.21 25.61 -2.08
C TRP A 48 25.41 25.27 -2.97
N GLN A 49 25.37 25.66 -4.25
CA GLN A 49 26.52 25.54 -5.14
C GLN A 49 27.76 26.21 -4.52
N PHE A 50 28.89 25.50 -4.54
CA PHE A 50 30.17 25.92 -3.95
C PHE A 50 30.13 26.12 -2.41
N ARG A 51 29.21 25.45 -1.70
CA ARG A 51 29.09 25.45 -0.23
C ARG A 51 28.99 24.02 0.31
N HIS A 52 28.99 23.90 1.65
CA HIS A 52 28.86 22.62 2.36
C HIS A 52 27.56 22.57 3.18
N PRO A 53 26.42 22.19 2.56
CA PRO A 53 25.15 22.09 3.27
C PRO A 53 25.13 20.94 4.28
N SER A 54 24.43 21.15 5.39
CA SER A 54 24.03 20.11 6.33
C SER A 54 22.76 19.36 5.85
N SER A 55 22.35 18.34 6.61
CA SER A 55 21.07 17.65 6.34
C SER A 55 19.88 18.57 6.61
N GLU A 56 19.98 19.41 7.64
CA GLU A 56 18.97 20.40 8.01
C GLU A 56 18.79 21.45 6.91
N ASP A 57 19.88 21.89 6.28
CA ASP A 57 19.84 22.83 5.14
C ASP A 57 19.09 22.26 3.94
N PHE A 58 19.32 20.98 3.63
CA PHE A 58 18.58 20.28 2.59
C PHE A 58 17.09 20.19 2.92
N ILE A 59 16.75 19.71 4.13
CA ILE A 59 15.36 19.55 4.57
C ILE A 59 14.61 20.89 4.51
N LYS A 60 15.24 21.97 4.99
CA LYS A 60 14.68 23.32 4.95
C LYS A 60 14.44 23.80 3.52
N SER A 61 15.48 23.79 2.68
CA SER A 61 15.39 24.22 1.27
C SER A 61 14.33 23.42 0.50
N PHE A 62 14.23 22.11 0.76
CA PHE A 62 13.24 21.24 0.14
C PHE A 62 11.80 21.61 0.55
N GLN A 63 11.53 21.76 1.84
CA GLN A 63 10.20 22.14 2.35
C GLN A 63 9.76 23.51 1.82
N GLU A 64 10.66 24.49 1.83
CA GLU A 64 10.40 25.83 1.26
C GLU A 64 10.10 25.76 -0.25
N SER A 65 10.75 24.85 -0.98
CA SER A 65 10.52 24.67 -2.43
C SER A 65 9.17 24.05 -2.78
N VAL A 66 8.69 23.14 -1.92
CA VAL A 66 7.43 22.41 -2.11
C VAL A 66 6.26 23.16 -1.49
N GLY A 67 6.51 24.05 -0.52
CA GLY A 67 5.48 24.81 0.18
C GLY A 67 4.66 23.93 1.14
N GLN A 68 5.24 22.84 1.63
CA GLN A 68 4.58 21.87 2.51
C GLN A 68 5.47 21.57 3.72
N ASP A 69 4.86 21.40 4.89
CA ASP A 69 5.54 20.86 6.06
C ASP A 69 5.69 19.34 5.93
N LEU A 70 6.93 18.90 5.76
CA LEU A 70 7.33 17.50 5.62
C LEU A 70 8.16 17.04 6.83
N SER A 71 8.11 17.78 7.95
CA SER A 71 8.83 17.45 9.17
C SER A 71 8.43 16.06 9.70
N TRP A 72 7.15 15.69 9.56
CA TRP A 72 6.64 14.36 9.91
C TRP A 72 7.31 13.25 9.08
N PHE A 73 7.64 13.50 7.80
CA PHE A 73 8.29 12.53 6.92
C PHE A 73 9.78 12.42 7.23
N PHE A 74 10.49 13.56 7.23
CA PHE A 74 11.94 13.59 7.42
C PHE A 74 12.36 13.10 8.81
N SER A 75 11.58 13.41 9.85
CA SER A 75 11.81 12.90 11.20
C SER A 75 11.81 11.37 11.23
N GLN A 76 10.78 10.74 10.67
CA GLN A 76 10.64 9.28 10.64
C GLN A 76 11.67 8.61 9.72
N ALA A 77 11.95 9.21 8.56
CA ALA A 77 12.87 8.64 7.57
C ALA A 77 14.34 8.70 8.00
N PHE A 78 14.76 9.78 8.65
CA PHE A 78 16.16 10.05 8.94
C PHE A 78 16.54 10.02 10.41
N TYR A 79 15.62 10.29 11.34
CA TYR A 79 15.95 10.46 12.75
C TYR A 79 15.39 9.33 13.63
N PHE A 80 14.28 8.70 13.25
CA PHE A 80 13.71 7.55 13.96
C PHE A 80 13.94 6.21 13.24
N PRO A 81 13.98 5.07 13.97
CA PRO A 81 14.03 3.74 13.38
C PRO A 81 12.63 3.26 12.94
N ALA A 82 11.93 4.06 12.14
CA ALA A 82 10.59 3.73 11.67
C ALA A 82 10.66 2.94 10.35
N ALA A 83 10.15 1.71 10.35
CA ALA A 83 9.92 0.93 9.13
C ALA A 83 8.54 1.27 8.56
N LEU A 84 8.44 1.39 7.24
CA LEU A 84 7.17 1.56 6.53
C LEU A 84 6.73 0.17 6.03
N ASP A 85 5.57 -0.27 6.50
CA ASP A 85 4.95 -1.54 6.11
C ASP A 85 3.44 -1.40 6.29
N TYR A 86 2.71 -1.47 5.17
CA TYR A 86 1.26 -1.37 5.11
C TYR A 86 0.72 -2.55 4.30
N GLY A 87 -0.24 -3.27 4.87
CA GLY A 87 -0.78 -4.46 4.24
C GLY A 87 -2.29 -4.56 4.29
N VAL A 88 -2.83 -5.40 3.40
CA VAL A 88 -4.23 -5.83 3.45
C VAL A 88 -4.33 -7.07 4.31
N ARG A 89 -4.88 -6.93 5.51
CA ARG A 89 -5.02 -8.02 6.48
C ARG A 89 -6.09 -9.02 6.06
N SER A 90 -7.30 -8.53 5.76
CA SER A 90 -8.40 -9.36 5.26
C SER A 90 -9.26 -8.62 4.25
N VAL A 91 -9.87 -9.41 3.36
CA VAL A 91 -10.85 -8.96 2.38
C VAL A 91 -11.98 -9.98 2.45
N ASP A 92 -13.15 -9.51 2.83
CA ASP A 92 -14.33 -10.34 3.01
C ASP A 92 -15.46 -9.74 2.16
N CYS A 93 -16.10 -10.55 1.35
CA CYS A 93 -17.26 -10.13 0.57
C CYS A 93 -18.43 -11.07 0.84
N LYS A 94 -19.59 -10.50 1.21
CA LYS A 94 -20.80 -11.27 1.51
C LYS A 94 -21.96 -10.67 0.76
N LYS A 95 -22.66 -11.49 -0.01
CA LYS A 95 -23.95 -11.13 -0.58
C LYS A 95 -24.94 -10.87 0.55
N LEU A 96 -25.54 -9.70 0.59
CA LEU A 96 -26.55 -9.38 1.60
C LEU A 96 -27.85 -10.06 1.20
N GLY A 97 -28.25 -11.08 1.94
CA GLY A 97 -29.62 -11.58 1.88
C GLY A 97 -30.60 -10.50 2.37
N LYS A 98 -31.89 -10.64 1.99
CA LYS A 98 -32.94 -9.81 2.59
C LYS A 98 -32.91 -10.00 4.12
N GLN A 99 -32.95 -8.91 4.88
CA GLN A 99 -32.99 -8.98 6.35
C GLN A 99 -34.26 -9.74 6.79
N THR A 100 -34.08 -10.97 7.24
CA THR A 100 -35.12 -11.73 7.94
C THR A 100 -34.86 -11.60 9.44
N GLY A 101 -35.72 -10.84 10.14
CA GLY A 101 -35.60 -10.65 11.59
C GLY A 101 -36.46 -9.53 12.15
N TYR A 102 -36.38 -9.33 13.46
CA TYR A 102 -37.02 -8.22 14.16
C TYR A 102 -36.15 -6.97 14.06
N VAL A 103 -36.75 -5.86 13.59
CA VAL A 103 -36.15 -4.53 13.60
C VAL A 103 -36.68 -3.79 14.83
N PHE A 104 -35.76 -3.29 15.66
CA PHE A 104 -36.11 -2.47 16.83
C PHE A 104 -36.05 -1.00 16.43
N GLY A 105 -37.14 -0.47 15.86
CA GLY A 105 -37.24 0.95 15.52
C GLY A 105 -37.44 1.82 16.77
N ASN A 106 -38.41 1.44 17.62
CA ASN A 106 -38.86 2.24 18.76
C ASN A 106 -38.87 1.45 20.09
N GLY A 107 -38.05 0.40 20.21
CA GLY A 107 -38.04 -0.48 21.39
C GLY A 107 -39.02 -1.66 21.34
N GLU A 108 -39.91 -1.72 20.35
CA GLU A 108 -40.72 -2.90 20.07
C GLU A 108 -40.14 -3.72 18.91
N PRO A 109 -39.96 -5.05 19.06
CA PRO A 109 -39.51 -5.91 17.98
C PRO A 109 -40.59 -5.98 16.89
N THR A 110 -40.39 -5.28 15.77
CA THR A 110 -41.27 -5.39 14.60
C THR A 110 -40.65 -6.36 13.59
N LEU A 111 -41.38 -7.39 13.16
CA LEU A 111 -40.93 -8.25 12.07
C LEU A 111 -40.73 -7.40 10.82
N ALA A 112 -39.52 -7.42 10.25
CA ALA A 112 -39.30 -6.86 8.92
C ALA A 112 -40.31 -7.51 7.96
N PRO A 113 -41.07 -6.74 7.16
CA PRO A 113 -42.07 -7.30 6.29
C PRO A 113 -41.42 -8.34 5.38
N ALA A 114 -41.94 -9.57 5.43
CA ALA A 114 -41.53 -10.65 4.54
C ALA A 114 -41.97 -10.27 3.11
N GLU A 115 -41.13 -9.52 2.40
CA GLU A 115 -41.32 -9.31 0.98
C GLU A 115 -41.30 -10.67 0.27
N LYS A 116 -42.40 -11.01 -0.40
CA LYS A 116 -42.56 -12.26 -1.14
C LYS A 116 -41.34 -12.50 -2.05
N GLU A 117 -40.84 -13.73 -2.05
CA GLU A 117 -39.83 -14.19 -2.99
C GLU A 117 -40.37 -14.08 -4.42
N GLU A 118 -40.04 -12.99 -5.11
CA GLU A 118 -40.04 -13.03 -6.56
C GLU A 118 -38.83 -13.88 -6.99
N LYS A 119 -39.11 -15.07 -7.55
CA LYS A 119 -38.12 -15.92 -8.22
C LYS A 119 -37.40 -15.07 -9.27
N GLY A 120 -36.18 -14.65 -8.96
CA GLY A 120 -35.37 -13.73 -9.78
C GLY A 120 -34.76 -12.54 -9.02
N SER A 121 -35.15 -12.26 -7.77
CA SER A 121 -34.57 -11.13 -7.00
C SER A 121 -33.23 -11.44 -6.30
N GLU A 122 -32.83 -12.71 -6.20
CA GLU A 122 -31.54 -13.11 -5.63
C GLU A 122 -30.36 -12.50 -6.40
N ASP A 123 -30.48 -12.28 -7.71
CA ASP A 123 -29.39 -11.73 -8.54
C ASP A 123 -29.16 -10.22 -8.38
N LYS A 124 -30.07 -9.50 -7.71
CA LYS A 124 -29.95 -8.05 -7.49
C LYS A 124 -29.54 -7.67 -6.08
N ALA A 125 -29.33 -8.64 -5.20
CA ALA A 125 -28.99 -8.36 -3.82
C ALA A 125 -27.56 -7.79 -3.71
N PRO A 126 -27.36 -6.64 -3.04
CA PRO A 126 -26.05 -6.00 -2.98
C PRO A 126 -25.07 -6.82 -2.13
N TYR A 127 -23.79 -6.63 -2.38
CA TYR A 127 -22.69 -7.21 -1.62
C TYR A 127 -22.23 -6.23 -0.55
N ARG A 128 -22.00 -6.74 0.67
CA ARG A 128 -21.23 -6.04 1.71
C ARG A 128 -19.79 -6.54 1.63
N SER A 129 -18.88 -5.62 1.38
CA SER A 129 -17.46 -5.89 1.37
C SER A 129 -16.81 -5.21 2.58
N ARG A 130 -15.96 -5.95 3.29
CA ARG A 130 -15.17 -5.49 4.43
C ARG A 130 -13.70 -5.71 4.11
N VAL A 131 -12.92 -4.65 4.14
CA VAL A 131 -11.47 -4.70 3.93
C VAL A 131 -10.80 -4.18 5.18
N VAL A 132 -9.96 -5.02 5.79
CA VAL A 132 -9.17 -4.66 6.96
C VAL A 132 -7.75 -4.35 6.49
N LEU A 133 -7.33 -3.12 6.74
CA LEU A 133 -5.98 -2.63 6.44
C LEU A 133 -5.19 -2.52 7.74
N GLU A 134 -3.89 -2.75 7.65
CA GLU A 134 -3.01 -2.75 8.81
C GLU A 134 -1.68 -2.04 8.49
N ARG A 135 -1.25 -1.18 9.41
CA ARG A 135 0.08 -0.57 9.44
C ARG A 135 0.95 -1.40 10.37
N LEU A 136 1.69 -2.32 9.78
CA LEU A 136 2.59 -3.23 10.49
C LEU A 136 3.86 -2.51 10.96
N GLY A 137 4.28 -1.49 10.20
CA GLY A 137 5.43 -0.65 10.51
C GLY A 137 5.12 0.45 11.55
N GLU A 138 6.16 1.18 11.94
CA GLU A 138 6.02 2.36 12.80
C GLU A 138 5.91 3.67 12.01
N PHE A 139 6.27 3.65 10.73
CA PHE A 139 6.22 4.83 9.88
C PHE A 139 4.76 5.18 9.55
N VAL A 140 4.30 6.33 10.04
CA VAL A 140 2.99 6.90 9.73
C VAL A 140 3.08 7.66 8.41
N HIS A 141 2.31 7.20 7.43
CA HIS A 141 2.23 7.73 6.08
C HIS A 141 0.78 7.68 5.56
N PRO A 142 0.27 8.76 4.93
CA PRO A 142 -1.04 8.74 4.29
C PRO A 142 -0.99 7.94 2.99
N VAL A 143 -1.87 6.96 2.83
CA VAL A 143 -1.88 6.01 1.71
C VAL A 143 -3.23 6.00 1.00
N GLU A 144 -3.19 5.72 -0.30
CA GLU A 144 -4.37 5.44 -1.11
C GLU A 144 -4.59 3.93 -1.19
N VAL A 145 -5.85 3.52 -1.18
CA VAL A 145 -6.27 2.13 -1.21
C VAL A 145 -7.27 1.97 -2.34
N GLU A 146 -7.02 1.06 -3.27
CA GLU A 146 -7.91 0.78 -4.40
C GLU A 146 -8.68 -0.51 -4.16
N LEU A 147 -10.01 -0.43 -4.25
CA LEU A 147 -10.92 -1.55 -4.28
C LEU A 147 -11.38 -1.78 -5.72
N VAL A 148 -11.24 -3.02 -6.20
CA VAL A 148 -11.62 -3.42 -7.57
C VAL A 148 -12.76 -4.43 -7.49
N PHE A 149 -13.83 -4.16 -8.23
CA PHE A 149 -15.05 -4.98 -8.24
C PHE A 149 -15.16 -5.82 -9.52
N ALA A 150 -16.03 -6.81 -9.50
CA ALA A 150 -16.23 -7.77 -10.60
C ALA A 150 -16.78 -7.12 -11.89
N ASP A 151 -17.46 -5.97 -11.77
CA ASP A 151 -17.92 -5.18 -12.91
C ASP A 151 -16.82 -4.32 -13.55
N GLY A 152 -15.60 -4.35 -12.99
CA GLY A 152 -14.46 -3.54 -13.40
C GLY A 152 -14.43 -2.14 -12.79
N SER A 153 -15.43 -1.76 -11.99
CA SER A 153 -15.42 -0.50 -11.25
C SER A 153 -14.31 -0.48 -10.21
N ARG A 154 -13.82 0.72 -9.90
CA ARG A 154 -12.74 0.95 -8.93
C ARG A 154 -13.12 2.05 -7.97
N GLN A 155 -12.85 1.84 -6.68
CA GLN A 155 -13.05 2.85 -5.65
C GLN A 155 -11.74 3.09 -4.92
N ARG A 156 -11.30 4.35 -4.85
CA ARG A 156 -10.11 4.74 -4.09
C ARG A 156 -10.52 5.34 -2.75
N HIS A 157 -9.86 4.88 -1.69
CA HIS A 157 -10.04 5.34 -0.33
C HIS A 157 -8.70 5.83 0.22
N ARG A 158 -8.73 7.01 0.82
CA ARG A 158 -7.57 7.58 1.50
C ARG A 158 -7.57 7.19 2.97
N TRP A 159 -6.44 6.69 3.46
CA TRP A 159 -6.20 6.42 4.86
C TRP A 159 -4.98 7.22 5.35
N ASP A 160 -5.10 7.90 6.48
CA ASP A 160 -4.01 8.72 7.04
C ASP A 160 -2.89 7.90 7.69
N GLY A 161 -3.13 6.62 7.98
CA GLY A 161 -2.16 5.71 8.58
C GLY A 161 -1.84 5.97 10.05
N ARG A 162 -2.58 6.84 10.75
CA ARG A 162 -2.30 7.15 12.17
C ARG A 162 -2.58 5.94 13.06
N GLU A 163 -3.78 5.39 12.91
CA GLU A 163 -4.18 4.15 13.56
C GLU A 163 -3.37 2.96 13.05
N LYS A 164 -3.24 1.91 13.87
CA LYS A 164 -2.57 0.67 13.44
C LYS A 164 -3.39 -0.12 12.43
N TRP A 165 -4.70 0.05 12.41
CA TRP A 165 -5.59 -0.59 11.46
C TRP A 165 -6.78 0.30 11.13
N THR A 166 -7.39 0.05 9.99
CA THR A 166 -8.68 0.64 9.62
C THR A 166 -9.52 -0.37 8.88
N VAL A 167 -10.84 -0.19 8.90
CA VAL A 167 -11.78 -1.04 8.19
C VAL A 167 -12.54 -0.19 7.19
N ILE A 168 -12.45 -0.59 5.93
CA ILE A 168 -13.28 -0.03 4.86
C ILE A 168 -14.45 -0.98 4.66
N GLU A 169 -15.66 -0.49 4.96
CA GLU A 169 -16.90 -1.20 4.66
C GLU A 169 -17.66 -0.48 3.55
N VAL A 170 -17.99 -1.22 2.49
CA VAL A 170 -18.76 -0.71 1.36
C VAL A 170 -19.87 -1.67 1.01
N VAL A 171 -21.02 -1.12 0.61
CA VAL A 171 -22.15 -1.89 0.08
C VAL A 171 -22.30 -1.53 -1.39
N THR A 172 -22.13 -2.52 -2.27
CA THR A 172 -22.09 -2.32 -3.71
C THR A 172 -22.91 -3.37 -4.45
N PRO A 173 -23.43 -3.08 -5.65
CA PRO A 173 -24.16 -4.08 -6.45
C PRO A 173 -23.29 -5.24 -6.94
N SER A 174 -21.97 -5.02 -7.02
CA SER A 174 -21.01 -5.95 -7.60
C SER A 174 -20.08 -6.51 -6.53
N GLU A 175 -19.61 -7.74 -6.74
CA GLU A 175 -18.71 -8.40 -5.80
C GLU A 175 -17.32 -7.73 -5.79
N LEU A 176 -16.72 -7.56 -4.61
CA LEU A 176 -15.34 -7.13 -4.49
C LEU A 176 -14.41 -8.26 -4.93
N VAL A 177 -13.47 -7.96 -5.83
CA VAL A 177 -12.49 -8.93 -6.33
C VAL A 177 -11.17 -8.80 -5.58
N SER A 178 -10.69 -7.57 -5.38
CA SER A 178 -9.40 -7.30 -4.75
C SER A 178 -9.33 -5.95 -4.09
N ALA A 179 -8.45 -5.85 -3.09
CA ALA A 179 -8.04 -4.61 -2.46
C ALA A 179 -6.52 -4.48 -2.54
N GLU A 180 -6.03 -3.27 -2.76
CA GLU A 180 -4.62 -2.95 -2.86
C GLU A 180 -4.29 -1.63 -2.17
N VAL A 181 -3.24 -1.63 -1.35
CA VAL A 181 -2.64 -0.46 -0.73
C VAL A 181 -1.53 0.06 -1.64
N ASP A 182 -1.50 1.37 -1.87
CA ASP A 182 -0.55 2.03 -2.76
C ASP A 182 -0.59 1.48 -4.21
N PRO A 183 -1.73 1.62 -4.91
CA PRO A 183 -1.90 1.14 -6.28
C PRO A 183 -0.94 1.82 -7.28
N ASP A 184 -0.45 3.02 -6.96
CA ASP A 184 0.48 3.77 -7.81
C ASP A 184 1.96 3.46 -7.47
N HIS A 185 2.20 2.61 -6.48
CA HIS A 185 3.51 2.13 -6.03
C HIS A 185 4.50 3.24 -5.64
N ILE A 186 4.00 4.35 -5.08
CA ILE A 186 4.82 5.48 -4.67
C ILE A 186 5.64 5.19 -3.41
N MET A 187 5.24 4.17 -2.61
CA MET A 187 5.91 3.82 -1.37
C MET A 187 7.18 3.00 -1.61
N ALA A 188 8.26 3.66 -2.01
CA ALA A 188 9.56 2.98 -2.23
C ALA A 188 10.19 2.44 -0.93
N LEU A 189 9.88 3.04 0.21
CA LEU A 189 10.33 2.62 1.54
C LEU A 189 9.58 1.41 2.13
N ASP A 190 8.52 0.94 1.46
CA ASP A 190 7.75 -0.22 1.92
C ASP A 190 8.65 -1.46 1.95
N CYS A 191 8.77 -2.09 3.12
CA CYS A 191 9.63 -3.26 3.28
C CYS A 191 8.99 -4.57 2.79
N ASN A 192 7.67 -4.63 2.59
CA ASN A 192 6.98 -5.84 2.21
C ASN A 192 5.79 -5.62 1.26
N ARG A 193 6.10 -5.22 0.01
CA ARG A 193 5.10 -5.02 -1.06
C ARG A 193 4.18 -6.21 -1.36
N LEU A 194 4.58 -7.43 -0.96
CA LEU A 194 3.82 -8.64 -1.22
C LEU A 194 2.56 -8.74 -0.36
N ASN A 195 2.47 -7.99 0.75
CA ASN A 195 1.29 -7.94 1.61
C ASN A 195 0.32 -6.80 1.25
N ASN A 196 0.70 -5.92 0.30
CA ASN A 196 -0.07 -4.72 -0.05
C ASN A 196 -1.36 -5.02 -0.80
N SER A 197 -1.52 -6.21 -1.37
CA SER A 197 -2.73 -6.57 -2.10
C SER A 197 -3.27 -7.93 -1.66
N LYS A 198 -4.60 -8.05 -1.72
CA LYS A 198 -5.28 -9.31 -1.44
C LYS A 198 -6.53 -9.43 -2.29
N ARG A 199 -6.81 -10.66 -2.74
CA ARG A 199 -8.03 -11.03 -3.46
C ARG A 199 -9.00 -11.72 -2.53
N VAL A 200 -10.30 -11.58 -2.79
CA VAL A 200 -11.35 -12.35 -2.10
C VAL A 200 -11.18 -13.83 -2.40
N GLU A 201 -11.04 -14.17 -3.69
CA GLU A 201 -10.75 -15.53 -4.12
C GLU A 201 -9.31 -15.67 -4.63
N ALA A 202 -8.64 -16.74 -4.20
CA ALA A 202 -7.30 -17.07 -4.66
C ALA A 202 -7.34 -17.65 -6.09
N LEU A 203 -6.63 -17.01 -7.03
CA LEU A 203 -6.48 -17.53 -8.38
C LEU A 203 -5.32 -18.54 -8.47
N TRP A 204 -5.63 -19.83 -8.42
CA TRP A 204 -4.63 -20.89 -8.56
C TRP A 204 -4.15 -21.10 -10.00
N THR A 205 -4.99 -20.83 -11.00
CA THR A 205 -4.69 -21.14 -12.41
C THR A 205 -3.45 -20.41 -12.96
N PRO A 206 -3.27 -19.09 -12.75
CA PRO A 206 -2.06 -18.40 -13.18
C PRO A 206 -0.80 -18.89 -12.45
N VAL A 207 -0.93 -19.20 -11.15
CA VAL A 207 0.16 -19.75 -10.33
C VAL A 207 0.58 -21.11 -10.86
N ALA A 208 -0.37 -22.01 -11.10
CA ALA A 208 -0.12 -23.33 -11.68
C ALA A 208 0.58 -23.21 -13.03
N LYS A 209 0.14 -22.29 -13.90
CA LYS A 209 0.78 -22.05 -15.20
C LYS A 209 2.24 -21.60 -15.06
N ALA A 210 2.53 -20.69 -14.14
CA ALA A 210 3.89 -20.23 -13.86
C ALA A 210 4.78 -21.38 -13.36
N VAL A 211 4.26 -22.21 -12.44
CA VAL A 211 4.96 -23.40 -11.94
C VAL A 211 5.25 -24.39 -13.07
N VAL A 212 4.28 -24.64 -13.96
CA VAL A 212 4.48 -25.50 -15.13
C VAL A 212 5.59 -24.98 -16.05
N HIS A 213 5.60 -23.67 -16.35
CA HIS A 213 6.67 -23.08 -17.17
C HIS A 213 8.04 -23.14 -16.50
N PHE A 214 8.11 -22.92 -15.19
CA PHE A 214 9.36 -23.04 -14.45
C PHE A 214 9.88 -24.48 -14.45
N MET A 215 9.01 -25.47 -14.19
CA MET A 215 9.36 -26.89 -14.26
C MET A 215 9.84 -27.30 -15.65
N PHE A 216 9.20 -26.78 -16.70
CA PHE A 216 9.67 -26.97 -18.08
C PHE A 216 11.10 -26.46 -18.26
N TRP A 217 11.44 -25.26 -17.78
CA TRP A 217 12.80 -24.72 -17.86
C TRP A 217 13.80 -25.53 -17.04
N VAL A 218 13.46 -25.92 -15.82
CA VAL A 218 14.31 -26.78 -14.97
C VAL A 218 14.60 -28.11 -15.67
N GLN A 219 13.57 -28.74 -16.24
CA GLN A 219 13.72 -29.98 -17.00
C GLN A 219 14.66 -29.81 -18.20
N ASN A 220 14.55 -28.71 -18.95
CA ASN A 220 15.42 -28.44 -20.10
C ASN A 220 16.88 -28.24 -19.68
N VAL A 221 17.13 -27.49 -18.60
CA VAL A 221 18.49 -27.28 -18.06
C VAL A 221 19.11 -28.61 -17.61
N LEU A 222 18.37 -29.43 -16.87
CA LEU A 222 18.84 -30.75 -16.43
C LEU A 222 19.12 -31.69 -17.62
N SER A 223 18.25 -31.66 -18.64
CA SER A 223 18.42 -32.48 -19.84
C SER A 223 19.65 -32.06 -20.65
N LEU A 224 19.92 -30.75 -20.75
CA LEU A 224 21.12 -30.22 -21.40
C LEU A 224 22.39 -30.57 -20.61
N ALA A 225 22.36 -30.44 -19.29
CA ALA A 225 23.49 -30.80 -18.42
C ALA A 225 23.82 -32.31 -18.52
N GLY A 226 22.80 -33.18 -18.60
CA GLY A 226 22.98 -34.61 -18.80
C GLY A 226 23.43 -35.03 -20.20
N LEU A 227 23.34 -34.14 -21.20
CA LEU A 227 23.86 -34.37 -22.56
C LEU A 227 25.33 -33.91 -22.71
N LEU A 228 25.81 -33.05 -21.81
CA LEU A 228 27.14 -32.43 -21.88
C LEU A 228 28.16 -33.03 -20.88
N GLY A 229 27.74 -34.00 -20.06
CA GLY A 229 28.61 -34.77 -19.13
C GLY A 229 28.52 -36.25 -19.40
#